data_AF-A0AAW9FSR5-F1
#
_entry.id   AF-A0AAW9FSR5-F1
#
_cell.length_a   1.000
_cell.length_b   1.000
_cell.length_c   1.000
_cell.angle_alpha   90.00
_cell.angle_beta   90.00
_cell.angle_gamma   90.00
#
_symmetry.space_group_name_H-M   'P 1'
#
loop_
_entity.id
_entity.type
_entity.pdbx_description
1 polymer ?
#
loop_
_entity_poly.entity_id
_entity_poly.type
_entity_poly.pdbx_seq_one_letter_code
_entity_poly.pdbx_strand_id
1 'polypeptide(L)'
;MSVDEIYLIIAQNIANSIQSEDWNKATLNIQGDDTYVDTTGEYLDSNDVAQSLDVHNFDADVDFAIMELHEITTEGGNNKWNKAIFTLTPDGGFDMEFIWDQELQNEIDRLANE
;
A
#
# COMPACT_ATOMS: atom_id res chain seq x y z
N MET A 1 9.44 13.55 -0.20
CA MET A 1 8.29 13.88 -1.05
C MET A 1 7.17 14.48 -0.22
N SER A 2 6.20 15.10 -0.87
CA SER A 2 4.88 15.34 -0.30
C SER A 2 4.03 14.07 -0.31
N VAL A 3 3.01 14.01 0.54
CA VAL A 3 2.05 12.89 0.58
C VAL A 3 1.36 12.68 -0.78
N ASP A 4 1.05 13.76 -1.50
CA ASP A 4 0.40 13.69 -2.81
C ASP A 4 1.32 13.05 -3.88
N GLU A 5 2.62 13.34 -3.84
CA GLU A 5 3.61 12.70 -4.74
C GLU A 5 3.73 11.21 -4.46
N ILE A 6 3.69 10.81 -3.19
CA ILE A 6 3.70 9.39 -2.78
C ILE A 6 2.46 8.67 -3.31
N TYR A 7 1.27 9.24 -3.12
CA TYR A 7 0.02 8.64 -3.62
C TYR A 7 0.02 8.51 -5.14
N LEU A 8 0.59 9.49 -5.85
CA LEU A 8 0.75 9.41 -7.30
C LEU A 8 1.69 8.27 -7.72
N ILE A 9 2.82 8.07 -7.02
CA ILE A 9 3.75 6.97 -7.29
C ILE A 9 3.06 5.61 -7.09
N ILE A 10 2.33 5.44 -5.99
CA ILE A 10 1.60 4.20 -5.70
C ILE A 10 0.55 3.97 -6.79
N ALA A 11 -0.29 4.97 -7.07
CA ALA A 11 -1.35 4.86 -8.09
C ALA A 11 -0.80 4.52 -9.48
N GLN A 12 0.30 5.14 -9.89
CA GLN A 12 0.91 4.90 -11.18
C GLN A 12 1.49 3.48 -11.29
N ASN A 13 2.10 2.96 -10.22
CA ASN A 13 2.63 1.60 -10.20
C ASN A 13 1.52 0.55 -10.25
N ILE A 14 0.42 0.76 -9.52
CA ILE A 14 -0.78 -0.08 -9.62
C ILE A 14 -1.32 -0.05 -11.06
N ALA A 15 -1.53 1.13 -11.63
CA ALA A 15 -2.07 1.27 -12.99
C ALA A 15 -1.16 0.63 -14.05
N ASN A 16 0.17 0.73 -13.90
CA ASN A 16 1.13 0.14 -14.82
C ASN A 16 1.20 -1.40 -14.73
N SER A 17 0.89 -1.98 -13.58
CA SER A 17 0.94 -3.44 -13.40
C SER A 17 -0.34 -4.15 -13.87
N ILE A 18 -1.45 -3.42 -14.00
CA ILE A 18 -2.71 -3.96 -14.52
C ILE A 18 -2.68 -3.95 -16.05
N GLN A 19 -2.67 -5.15 -16.65
CA GLN A 19 -2.66 -5.32 -18.11
C GLN A 19 -4.05 -5.23 -18.75
N SER A 20 -5.11 -5.34 -17.96
CA SER A 20 -6.49 -5.24 -18.44
C SER A 20 -6.88 -3.77 -18.62
N GLU A 21 -7.47 -3.43 -19.76
CA GLU A 21 -8.04 -2.10 -19.98
C GLU A 21 -9.39 -1.90 -19.23
N ASP A 22 -10.07 -3.01 -18.89
CA ASP A 22 -11.40 -3.02 -18.25
C ASP A 22 -11.33 -3.60 -16.83
N TRP A 23 -10.69 -2.89 -15.90
CA TRP A 23 -10.71 -3.22 -14.47
C TRP A 23 -11.63 -2.27 -13.70
N ASN A 24 -12.14 -2.69 -12.54
CA ASN A 24 -13.15 -1.94 -11.78
C ASN A 24 -12.57 -1.24 -10.54
N LYS A 25 -11.71 -1.95 -9.80
CA LYS A 25 -11.08 -1.47 -8.56
C LYS A 25 -9.78 -2.23 -8.33
N ALA A 26 -8.76 -1.56 -7.83
CA ALA A 26 -7.51 -2.16 -7.38
C ALA A 26 -7.29 -1.84 -5.91
N THR A 27 -6.71 -2.79 -5.19
CA THR A 27 -6.41 -2.70 -3.77
C THR A 27 -4.97 -3.12 -3.55
N LEU A 28 -4.17 -2.23 -2.97
CA LEU A 28 -2.83 -2.52 -2.48
C LEU A 28 -2.88 -2.58 -0.96
N ASN A 29 -2.57 -3.75 -0.41
CA ASN A 29 -2.38 -3.96 1.00
C ASN A 29 -0.91 -3.76 1.34
N ILE A 30 -0.66 -2.87 2.28
CA ILE A 30 0.66 -2.49 2.75
C ILE A 30 0.77 -2.95 4.19
N GLN A 31 1.89 -3.57 4.54
CA GLN A 31 2.25 -3.88 5.91
C GLN A 31 3.67 -3.36 6.14
N GLY A 32 3.88 -2.56 7.18
CA GLY A 32 5.20 -1.99 7.39
C GLY A 32 5.27 -0.81 8.33
N ASP A 33 6.49 -0.31 8.47
CA ASP A 33 6.90 0.87 9.21
C ASP A 33 7.95 1.67 8.43
N ASP A 34 8.71 2.52 9.12
CA ASP A 34 9.80 3.34 8.56
C ASP A 34 11.07 2.53 8.20
N THR A 35 11.11 1.24 8.53
CA THR A 35 12.28 0.36 8.30
C THR A 35 12.00 -0.82 7.37
N TYR A 36 10.75 -1.26 7.29
CA TYR A 36 10.33 -2.41 6.50
C TYR A 36 8.97 -2.18 5.85
N VAL A 37 8.84 -2.60 4.60
CA VAL A 37 7.58 -2.59 3.84
C VAL A 37 7.40 -3.94 3.16
N ASP A 38 6.20 -4.48 3.28
CA ASP A 38 5.67 -5.59 2.49
C ASP A 38 4.41 -5.12 1.77
N THR A 39 4.27 -5.51 0.51
CA THR A 39 3.08 -5.17 -0.27
C THR A 39 2.50 -6.40 -0.93
N THR A 40 1.18 -6.47 -0.93
CA THR A 40 0.40 -7.44 -1.72
C THR A 40 -0.77 -6.70 -2.35
N GLY A 41 -1.32 -7.19 -3.44
CA GLY A 41 -2.44 -6.50 -4.06
C GLY A 41 -3.27 -7.37 -4.98
N GLU A 42 -4.45 -6.88 -5.25
CA GLU A 42 -5.40 -7.47 -6.20
C GLU A 42 -6.17 -6.38 -6.94
N TYR A 43 -6.72 -6.72 -8.10
CA TYR A 43 -7.67 -5.89 -8.81
C TYR A 43 -8.86 -6.73 -9.29
N LEU A 44 -10.03 -6.10 -9.39
CA LEU A 44 -11.22 -6.68 -9.98
C LEU A 44 -11.24 -6.40 -11.47
N ASP A 45 -11.38 -7.44 -12.29
CA ASP A 45 -11.66 -7.27 -13.72
C ASP A 45 -13.13 -6.85 -13.98
N SER A 46 -13.49 -6.64 -15.24
CA SER A 46 -14.84 -6.24 -15.66
C SER A 46 -15.95 -7.24 -15.30
N ASN A 47 -15.61 -8.47 -14.91
CA ASN A 47 -16.56 -9.47 -14.43
C ASN A 47 -16.56 -9.58 -12.89
N ASP A 48 -15.94 -8.62 -12.20
CA ASP A 48 -15.75 -8.61 -10.74
C ASP A 48 -14.97 -9.82 -10.21
N VAL A 49 -14.09 -10.40 -11.05
CA VAL A 49 -13.20 -11.48 -10.62
C VAL A 49 -11.89 -10.88 -10.14
N ALA A 50 -11.47 -11.26 -8.93
CA ALA A 50 -10.21 -10.83 -8.35
C ALA A 50 -9.02 -11.47 -9.08
N GLN A 51 -8.09 -10.62 -9.49
CA GLN A 51 -6.82 -10.95 -10.12
C GLN A 51 -5.68 -10.45 -9.23
N SER A 52 -4.60 -11.22 -9.14
CA SER A 52 -3.43 -10.77 -8.38
C SER A 52 -2.76 -9.58 -9.07
N LEU A 53 -2.40 -8.58 -8.27
CA LEU A 53 -1.53 -7.51 -8.71
C LEU A 53 -0.09 -8.01 -8.69
N ASP A 54 0.66 -7.81 -9.76
CA ASP A 54 2.08 -8.18 -9.79
C ASP A 54 2.93 -7.07 -9.16
N VAL A 55 2.90 -7.03 -7.82
CA VAL A 55 3.64 -6.06 -7.00
C VAL A 55 5.16 -6.19 -7.16
N HIS A 56 5.67 -7.33 -7.65
CA HIS A 56 7.10 -7.50 -7.91
C HIS A 56 7.58 -6.70 -9.14
N ASN A 57 6.66 -6.27 -10.01
CA ASN A 57 6.96 -5.37 -11.12
C ASN A 57 6.88 -3.89 -10.75
N PHE A 58 6.61 -3.56 -9.49
CA PHE A 58 6.65 -2.18 -9.04
C PHE A 58 8.08 -1.64 -9.09
N ASP A 59 8.19 -0.33 -9.29
CA ASP A 59 9.46 0.36 -9.16
C ASP A 59 9.95 0.24 -7.70
N ALA A 60 11.26 0.14 -7.52
CA ALA A 60 11.89 0.13 -6.20
C ALA A 60 11.56 1.42 -5.40
N ASP A 61 11.22 2.50 -6.10
CA ASP A 61 10.79 3.76 -5.48
C ASP A 61 9.48 3.62 -4.67
N VAL A 62 8.64 2.60 -4.93
CA VAL A 62 7.38 2.41 -4.20
C VAL A 62 7.61 2.11 -2.72
N ASP A 63 8.56 1.23 -2.39
CA ASP A 63 8.85 0.86 -1.00
C ASP A 63 9.38 2.08 -0.23
N PHE A 64 10.29 2.84 -0.84
CA PHE A 64 10.81 4.09 -0.25
C PHE A 64 9.71 5.13 -0.05
N ALA A 65 8.80 5.27 -1.02
CA ALA A 65 7.68 6.19 -0.92
C ALA A 65 6.72 5.78 0.21
N ILE A 66 6.50 4.48 0.44
CA ILE A 66 5.68 3.98 1.55
C ILE A 66 6.37 4.21 2.91
N MET A 67 7.68 3.98 3.03
CA MET A 67 8.42 4.29 4.26
C MET A 67 8.35 5.79 4.59
N GLU A 68 8.55 6.65 3.59
CA GLU A 68 8.45 8.10 3.76
C GLU A 68 7.01 8.52 4.13
N LEU A 69 5.99 7.84 3.60
CA LEU A 69 4.60 8.04 4.00
C LEU A 69 4.40 7.74 5.49
N HIS A 70 4.96 6.63 5.96
CA HIS A 70 4.88 6.23 7.35
C HIS A 70 5.51 7.30 8.25
N GLU A 71 6.72 7.74 7.92
CA GLU A 71 7.42 8.81 8.65
C GLU A 71 6.58 10.09 8.71
N ILE A 72 6.07 10.59 7.58
CA ILE A 72 5.27 11.82 7.51
C ILE A 72 3.96 11.68 8.31
N THR A 73 3.26 10.55 8.16
CA THR A 73 1.91 10.37 8.72
C THR A 73 1.92 9.99 10.19
N THR A 74 3.05 9.53 10.72
CA THR A 74 3.23 9.18 12.14
C THR A 74 4.08 10.20 12.90
N GLU A 75 4.60 11.23 12.21
CA GLU A 75 5.39 12.31 12.81
C GLU A 75 4.68 12.91 14.04
N GLY A 76 5.44 13.10 15.12
CA GLY A 76 4.92 13.63 16.38
C GLY A 76 4.09 12.63 17.21
N GLY A 77 3.99 11.37 16.78
CA GLY A 77 3.43 10.25 17.57
C GLY A 77 1.91 10.27 17.73
N ASN A 78 1.20 11.14 17.01
CA ASN A 78 -0.26 11.27 17.09
C ASN A 78 -1.01 10.22 16.27
N ASN A 79 -0.30 9.53 15.39
CA ASN A 79 -0.84 8.48 14.55
C ASN A 79 0.15 7.31 14.53
N LYS A 80 -0.38 6.10 14.39
CA LYS A 80 0.40 4.88 14.24
C LYS A 80 -0.39 3.92 13.40
N TRP A 81 0.32 3.26 12.49
CA TRP A 81 -0.23 2.19 11.69
C TRP A 81 0.90 1.22 11.38
N ASN A 82 0.53 -0.05 11.21
CA ASN A 82 1.42 -1.09 10.71
C ASN A 82 0.80 -1.82 9.51
N LYS A 83 -0.42 -1.40 9.13
CA LYS A 83 -1.10 -1.77 7.90
C LYS A 83 -1.70 -0.53 7.24
N ALA A 84 -1.69 -0.50 5.92
CA ALA A 84 -2.43 0.48 5.14
C ALA A 84 -3.10 -0.19 3.94
N ILE A 85 -4.24 0.35 3.51
CA ILE A 85 -4.96 -0.13 2.33
C ILE A 85 -5.13 1.05 1.37
N PHE A 86 -4.51 0.94 0.21
CA PHE A 86 -4.67 1.91 -0.87
C PHE A 86 -5.64 1.35 -1.90
N THR A 87 -6.77 2.02 -2.09
CA THR A 87 -7.76 1.70 -3.14
C THR A 87 -7.59 2.65 -4.31
N LEU A 88 -7.56 2.13 -5.53
CA LEU A 88 -7.58 2.91 -6.78
C LEU A 88 -8.78 2.51 -7.64
N THR A 89 -9.38 3.47 -8.34
CA THR A 89 -10.39 3.25 -9.38
C THR A 89 -9.87 3.75 -10.75
N PRO A 90 -10.37 3.22 -11.88
CA PRO A 90 -9.86 3.54 -13.21
C PRO A 90 -9.97 5.01 -13.62
N ASP A 91 -10.89 5.76 -13.00
CA ASP A 91 -11.07 7.20 -13.19
C ASP A 91 -10.04 8.05 -12.40
N GLY A 92 -9.13 7.42 -11.68
CA GLY A 92 -8.12 8.06 -10.84
C GLY A 92 -8.62 8.41 -9.43
N GLY A 93 -9.87 8.05 -9.10
CA GLY A 93 -10.33 8.09 -7.71
C GLY A 93 -9.49 7.15 -6.85
N PHE A 94 -9.14 7.60 -5.64
CA PHE A 94 -8.40 6.77 -4.70
C PHE A 94 -8.83 7.01 -3.27
N ASP A 95 -8.51 6.06 -2.40
CA ASP A 95 -8.68 6.17 -0.95
C ASP A 95 -7.51 5.50 -0.23
N MET A 96 -7.19 5.99 0.97
CA MET A 96 -6.10 5.48 1.80
C MET A 96 -6.56 5.29 3.24
N GLU A 97 -6.50 4.05 3.71
CA GLU A 97 -6.88 3.67 5.07
C GLU A 97 -5.63 3.28 5.87
N PHE A 98 -5.42 3.92 7.03
CA PHE A 98 -4.34 3.57 7.97
C PHE A 98 -4.89 2.75 9.13
N ILE A 99 -4.27 1.60 9.41
CA ILE A 99 -4.77 0.61 10.35
C ILE A 99 -3.65 0.24 11.35
N TRP A 100 -3.99 0.31 12.63
CA TRP A 100 -3.18 -0.27 13.69
C TRP A 100 -3.67 -1.67 14.05
N ASP A 101 -2.91 -2.69 13.64
CA ASP A 101 -3.15 -4.07 14.01
C ASP A 101 -2.28 -4.47 15.20
N GLN A 102 -2.89 -4.52 16.39
CA GLN A 102 -2.17 -4.85 17.62
C GLN A 102 -1.68 -6.31 17.63
N GLU A 103 -2.38 -7.24 17.00
CA GLU A 103 -1.98 -8.65 16.97
C GLU A 103 -0.71 -8.81 16.13
N LEU A 104 -0.67 -8.16 14.97
CA LEU A 104 0.52 -8.13 14.13
C LEU A 104 1.72 -7.51 14.89
N GLN A 105 1.51 -6.37 15.57
CA GLN A 105 2.60 -5.74 16.31
C GLN A 105 3.17 -6.67 17.38
N ASN A 106 2.29 -7.37 18.12
CA ASN A 106 2.73 -8.32 19.15
C ASN A 106 3.55 -9.47 18.57
N GLU A 107 3.24 -9.93 17.35
CA GLU A 107 4.01 -10.96 16.66
C GLU A 107 5.39 -10.47 16.25
N ILE A 108 5.48 -9.26 15.69
CA ILE A 108 6.76 -8.61 15.33
C ILE A 108 7.63 -8.44 16.58
N ASP A 109 7.08 -7.87 17.65
CA ASP A 109 7.78 -7.66 18.92
C ASP A 109 8.27 -8.99 19.51
N ARG A 110 7.48 -10.06 19.38
CA ARG A 110 7.88 -11.39 19.85
C ARG A 110 9.08 -11.91 19.04
N LEU A 111 9.03 -11.84 17.71
CA LEU A 111 10.10 -12.33 16.84
C LEU A 111 11.40 -11.51 16.99
N ALA A 112 11.30 -10.21 17.26
CA ALA A 112 12.46 -9.33 17.46
C ALA A 112 13.18 -9.55 18.80
N ASN A 113 12.50 -10.15 19.78
CA ASN A 113 13.05 -10.45 21.11
C ASN A 113 13.53 -11.91 21.26
N GLU A 114 13.48 -12.72 20.20
CA GLU A 114 14.06 -14.07 20.11
C GLU A 114 15.51 -14.03 19.61
#